data_AF-A0A9N9BI02-F1
#
_entry.id   AF-A0A9N9BI02-F1
#
_cell.length_a   1.000
_cell.length_b   1.000
_cell.length_c   1.000
_cell.angle_alpha   90.00
_cell.angle_beta   90.00
_cell.angle_gamma   90.00
#
_symmetry.space_group_name_H-M   'P 1'
#
loop_
_entity.id
_entity.type
_entity.pdbx_description
1 polymer ?
#
loop_
_entity_poly.entity_id
_entity_poly.type
_entity_poly.pdbx_seq_one_letter_code
_entity_poly.pdbx_strand_id
1 'polypeptide(L)'
;MSTKDDSTTQQENQTSNITVSSKPFISSTLASQRTQSWSTASSSGEEHQQYEELIPPDNFTMVSTWVYRSSFPKKKNYAFLKKLGLKSILTLILEEYPEQNMKFLEANDIKFFQFGIAGNKEPFVQIPEDKICAALAVILDQRNHPILIHCNKGKHRTGCLIGCLRKLQRWTHTSIFEEYRRFSHPKSRSMDQQFIELFDVSQVWKLVDKRHVPNWEVLGYPW
;
A
#
# COMPACT_ATOMS: atom_id res chain seq x y z
N MET A 1 -21.04 62.33 9.12
CA MET A 1 -22.50 62.28 9.30
C MET A 1 -22.97 60.93 8.78
N SER A 2 -23.28 59.95 9.65
CA SER A 2 -24.63 59.66 10.19
C SER A 2 -25.65 59.39 9.07
N THR A 3 -26.44 58.32 9.02
CA THR A 3 -26.82 57.26 9.98
C THR A 3 -27.58 56.15 9.20
N LYS A 4 -27.78 55.02 9.88
CA LYS A 4 -28.50 53.77 9.56
C LYS A 4 -29.90 53.91 8.93
N ASP A 5 -30.38 52.88 8.22
CA ASP A 5 -31.39 51.94 8.75
C ASP A 5 -31.61 50.72 7.84
N ASP A 6 -31.85 49.60 8.51
CA ASP A 6 -31.88 48.21 8.05
C ASP A 6 -33.33 47.70 8.22
N SER A 7 -33.88 46.97 7.25
CA SER A 7 -35.21 46.35 7.37
C SER A 7 -35.26 44.95 6.76
N THR A 8 -35.48 44.00 7.67
CA THR A 8 -35.66 42.55 7.51
C THR A 8 -37.14 42.23 7.22
N THR A 9 -37.44 41.14 6.48
CA THR A 9 -38.47 40.08 6.76
C THR A 9 -38.49 39.08 5.58
N GLN A 10 -37.92 37.88 5.73
CA GLN A 10 -38.54 36.55 5.96
C GLN A 10 -39.43 35.98 4.85
N GLN A 11 -39.10 34.76 4.41
CA GLN A 11 -40.08 33.80 3.92
C GLN A 11 -39.72 32.38 4.38
N GLU A 12 -40.75 31.70 4.87
CA GLU A 12 -40.77 30.43 5.59
C GLU A 12 -40.53 29.22 4.68
N ASN A 13 -40.05 28.11 5.25
CA ASN A 13 -40.42 26.80 4.74
C ASN A 13 -40.55 25.78 5.88
N GLN A 14 -41.70 25.11 5.90
CA GLN A 14 -42.13 24.12 6.88
C GLN A 14 -41.39 22.79 6.72
N THR A 15 -41.10 22.11 7.83
CA THR A 15 -40.97 20.64 7.83
C THR A 15 -41.38 20.08 9.19
N SER A 16 -42.09 18.96 9.13
CA SER A 16 -42.84 18.27 10.19
C SER A 16 -41.98 17.61 11.27
N ASN A 17 -42.45 17.67 12.52
CA ASN A 17 -41.86 17.08 13.72
C ASN A 17 -42.18 15.59 13.90
N ILE A 18 -41.20 14.79 14.34
CA ILE A 18 -41.40 13.55 15.11
C ILE A 18 -40.50 13.61 16.35
N THR A 19 -41.11 13.42 17.53
CA THR A 19 -40.54 13.59 18.87
C THR A 19 -40.05 12.25 19.44
N VAL A 20 -38.85 12.21 20.06
CA VAL A 20 -38.53 11.23 21.12
C VAL A 20 -37.75 11.92 22.26
N SER A 21 -38.15 11.56 23.47
CA SER A 21 -37.92 12.16 24.79
C SER A 21 -36.54 11.88 25.41
N SER A 22 -36.03 12.87 26.15
CA SER A 22 -34.82 12.84 26.96
C SER A 22 -35.11 12.50 28.43
N LYS A 23 -34.21 11.74 29.09
CA LYS A 23 -34.02 11.75 30.55
C LYS A 23 -32.54 11.57 30.92
N PRO A 24 -32.05 12.22 32.00
CA PRO A 24 -30.65 12.17 32.45
C PRO A 24 -30.42 11.02 33.45
N PHE A 25 -29.18 10.52 33.55
CA PHE A 25 -28.80 9.48 34.50
C PHE A 25 -27.92 10.05 35.63
N ILE A 26 -28.30 9.72 36.87
CA ILE A 26 -27.73 10.19 38.13
C ILE A 26 -26.62 9.23 38.60
N SER A 27 -25.62 9.80 39.27
CA SER A 27 -24.47 9.16 39.92
C SER A 27 -24.85 8.29 41.14
N SER A 28 -24.16 7.16 41.35
CA SER A 28 -23.95 6.61 42.70
C SER A 28 -22.71 5.71 42.79
N THR A 29 -21.78 6.10 43.66
CA THR A 29 -20.62 5.35 44.17
C THR A 29 -21.05 4.33 45.23
N LEU A 30 -20.52 3.10 45.22
CA LEU A 30 -19.91 2.41 46.38
C LEU A 30 -19.60 0.90 46.16
N ALA A 31 -18.40 0.55 46.65
CA ALA A 31 -17.99 -0.72 47.29
C ALA A 31 -17.76 -2.01 46.46
N SER A 32 -16.47 -2.25 46.23
CA SER A 32 -15.70 -3.47 46.58
C SER A 32 -16.49 -4.76 46.85
N GLN A 33 -16.38 -5.72 45.93
CA GLN A 33 -16.41 -7.15 46.27
C GLN A 33 -15.32 -7.92 45.52
N ARG A 34 -14.52 -8.58 46.36
CA ARG A 34 -13.39 -9.48 46.15
C ARG A 34 -13.79 -10.74 45.38
N THR A 35 -13.05 -11.11 44.34
CA THR A 35 -13.05 -12.49 43.81
C THR A 35 -11.64 -12.97 43.50
N GLN A 36 -11.12 -13.71 44.49
CA GLN A 36 -10.26 -14.90 44.45
C GLN A 36 -9.13 -15.01 43.40
N SER A 37 -7.91 -15.05 43.92
CA SER A 37 -6.73 -15.64 43.28
C SER A 37 -6.94 -17.14 43.08
N TRP A 38 -6.92 -17.61 41.84
CA TRP A 38 -6.78 -19.03 41.56
C TRP A 38 -5.30 -19.39 41.56
N SER A 39 -4.86 -19.95 42.68
CA SER A 39 -3.58 -20.67 42.77
C SER A 39 -3.89 -22.16 42.56
N THR A 40 -3.49 -22.70 41.41
CA THR A 40 -3.34 -24.14 41.25
C THR A 40 -2.10 -24.40 40.40
N ALA A 41 -1.04 -24.83 41.06
CA ALA A 41 0.07 -25.50 40.40
C ALA A 41 -0.32 -26.96 40.16
N SER A 42 -0.29 -27.39 38.90
CA SER A 42 0.03 -28.78 38.55
C SER A 42 0.64 -28.82 37.16
N SER A 43 1.90 -29.23 37.15
CA SER A 43 2.71 -29.61 36.01
C SER A 43 1.97 -30.55 35.05
N SER A 44 1.76 -30.08 33.84
CA SER A 44 1.78 -30.86 32.61
C SER A 44 2.51 -30.02 31.59
N GLY A 45 3.62 -30.55 31.06
CA GLY A 45 4.39 -29.90 30.01
C GLY A 45 3.59 -29.85 28.73
N GLU A 46 2.73 -28.85 28.61
CA GLU A 46 2.20 -28.41 27.34
C GLU A 46 3.33 -27.61 26.69
N GLU A 47 3.98 -28.18 25.68
CA GLU A 47 4.75 -27.39 24.73
C GLU A 47 3.77 -26.41 24.08
N HIS A 48 3.62 -25.23 24.68
CA HIS A 48 2.93 -24.12 24.05
C HIS A 48 3.74 -23.78 22.79
N GLN A 49 3.32 -24.34 21.67
CA GLN A 49 3.79 -23.95 20.35
C GLN A 49 3.51 -22.45 20.22
N GLN A 50 4.54 -21.65 20.46
CA GLN A 50 4.44 -20.20 20.36
C GLN A 50 4.22 -19.88 18.89
N TYR A 51 2.97 -19.68 18.50
CA TYR A 51 2.62 -19.26 17.16
C TYR A 51 3.28 -17.91 16.89
N GLU A 52 4.20 -17.86 15.92
CA GLU A 52 4.82 -16.62 15.47
C GLU A 52 3.76 -15.77 14.74
N GLU A 53 3.42 -14.61 15.30
CA GLU A 53 2.41 -13.72 14.72
C GLU A 53 2.85 -13.20 13.35
N LEU A 54 2.06 -13.45 12.32
CA LEU A 54 2.36 -13.06 10.94
C LEU A 54 1.75 -11.69 10.62
N ILE A 55 2.56 -10.63 10.72
CA ILE A 55 2.10 -9.26 10.48
C ILE A 55 2.55 -8.80 9.08
N PRO A 56 1.63 -8.62 8.10
CA PRO A 56 2.02 -8.06 6.80
C PRO A 56 2.50 -6.61 6.94
N PRO A 57 3.40 -6.12 6.05
CA PRO A 57 3.72 -4.70 6.01
C PRO A 57 2.48 -3.85 5.70
N ASP A 58 2.47 -2.59 6.13
CA ASP A 58 1.33 -1.70 5.84
C ASP A 58 1.14 -1.60 4.32
N ASN A 59 -0.09 -1.40 3.86
CA ASN A 59 -0.43 -1.31 2.43
C ASN A 59 -0.05 -2.54 1.60
N PHE A 60 0.12 -3.71 2.24
CA PHE A 60 0.41 -4.97 1.57
C PHE A 60 -0.82 -5.48 0.80
N THR A 61 -0.61 -5.88 -0.45
CA THR A 61 -1.61 -6.61 -1.23
C THR A 61 -0.97 -7.36 -2.40
N MET A 62 -1.68 -8.32 -2.97
CA MET A 62 -1.32 -8.94 -4.23
C MET A 62 -1.77 -8.05 -5.40
N VAL A 63 -0.87 -7.78 -6.34
CA VAL A 63 -1.15 -7.00 -7.56
C VAL A 63 -1.56 -7.95 -8.68
N SER A 64 -0.79 -9.00 -8.89
CA SER A 64 -1.02 -10.07 -9.86
C SER A 64 -0.41 -11.34 -9.30
N THR A 65 -0.65 -12.50 -9.92
CA THR A 65 -0.08 -13.77 -9.47
C THR A 65 1.43 -13.63 -9.27
N TRP A 66 1.88 -13.89 -8.03
CA TRP A 66 3.26 -13.79 -7.56
C TRP A 66 3.89 -12.39 -7.49
N VAL A 67 3.12 -11.33 -7.76
CA VAL A 67 3.57 -9.93 -7.65
C VAL A 67 2.81 -9.25 -6.52
N TYR A 68 3.54 -8.82 -5.51
CA TYR A 68 3.00 -8.15 -4.34
C TYR A 68 3.46 -6.70 -4.27
N ARG A 69 2.68 -5.85 -3.61
CA ARG A 69 3.08 -4.48 -3.26
C ARG A 69 3.00 -4.27 -1.76
N SER A 70 3.79 -3.35 -1.22
CA SER A 70 3.63 -2.88 0.16
C SER A 70 4.26 -1.51 0.44
N SER A 71 4.08 -1.02 1.66
CA SER A 71 4.98 -0.04 2.27
C SER A 71 6.32 -0.68 2.67
N PHE A 72 7.22 0.13 3.24
CA PHE A 72 8.55 -0.31 3.65
C PHE A 72 8.49 -1.45 4.69
N PRO A 73 9.05 -2.64 4.40
CA PRO A 73 9.12 -3.75 5.35
C PRO A 73 9.91 -3.41 6.62
N LYS A 74 9.34 -3.72 7.77
CA LYS A 74 10.00 -3.58 9.08
C LYS A 74 10.27 -4.96 9.69
N LYS A 75 11.12 -5.02 10.73
CA LYS A 75 11.45 -6.26 11.46
C LYS A 75 10.23 -7.11 11.83
N LYS A 76 9.15 -6.47 12.32
CA LYS A 76 7.90 -7.15 12.70
C LYS A 76 7.20 -7.88 11.53
N ASN A 77 7.56 -7.55 10.28
CA ASN A 77 6.98 -8.15 9.09
C ASN A 77 7.78 -9.33 8.56
N TYR A 78 8.98 -9.60 9.10
CA TYR A 78 9.89 -10.60 8.54
C TYR A 78 9.32 -12.01 8.61
N ALA A 79 8.62 -12.37 9.69
CA ALA A 79 7.94 -13.65 9.81
C ALA A 79 6.95 -13.87 8.66
N PHE A 80 6.11 -12.86 8.38
CA PHE A 80 5.16 -12.87 7.28
C PHE A 80 5.87 -12.99 5.92
N LEU A 81 6.93 -12.20 5.68
CA LEU A 81 7.66 -12.21 4.41
C LEU A 81 8.40 -13.53 4.15
N LYS A 82 8.90 -14.19 5.20
CA LYS A 82 9.47 -15.54 5.09
C LYS A 82 8.43 -16.55 4.61
N LYS A 83 7.23 -16.51 5.20
CA LYS A 83 6.12 -17.39 4.80
C LYS A 83 5.63 -17.13 3.37
N LEU A 84 5.78 -15.90 2.89
CA LEU A 84 5.45 -15.54 1.51
C LEU A 84 6.40 -16.18 0.48
N GLY A 85 7.59 -16.62 0.88
CA GLY A 85 8.54 -17.32 0.00
C GLY A 85 9.07 -16.43 -1.14
N LEU A 86 9.32 -15.16 -0.86
CA LEU A 86 9.81 -14.21 -1.85
C LEU A 86 11.15 -14.65 -2.43
N LYS A 87 11.29 -14.61 -3.75
CA LYS A 87 12.59 -14.74 -4.43
C LYS A 87 13.27 -13.40 -4.63
N SER A 88 12.49 -12.32 -4.69
CA SER A 88 13.05 -11.00 -4.89
C SER A 88 12.25 -9.87 -4.24
N ILE A 89 12.96 -8.77 -3.97
CA ILE A 89 12.39 -7.49 -3.55
C ILE A 89 12.85 -6.39 -4.49
N LEU A 90 11.92 -5.54 -4.91
CA LEU A 90 12.16 -4.35 -5.69
C LEU A 90 11.80 -3.10 -4.88
N THR A 91 12.77 -2.25 -4.62
CA THR A 91 12.56 -0.95 -3.97
C THR A 91 12.72 0.20 -4.95
N LEU A 92 11.86 1.22 -4.77
CA LEU A 92 11.90 2.47 -5.53
C LEU A 92 12.51 3.65 -4.74
N ILE A 93 13.14 3.33 -3.60
CA ILE A 93 13.74 4.29 -2.69
C ILE A 93 15.14 4.64 -3.21
N LEU A 94 15.49 5.92 -3.19
CA LEU A 94 16.79 6.39 -3.68
C LEU A 94 17.86 6.22 -2.60
N GLU A 95 17.45 6.41 -1.35
CA GLU A 95 18.24 6.24 -0.16
C GLU A 95 18.75 4.80 -0.01
N GLU A 96 19.89 4.65 0.69
CA GLU A 96 20.49 3.35 0.98
C GLU A 96 19.53 2.44 1.75
N TYR A 97 19.54 1.16 1.41
CA TYR A 97 18.70 0.18 2.09
C TYR A 97 19.26 -0.14 3.48
N PRO A 98 18.45 -0.12 4.55
CA PRO A 98 18.94 -0.38 5.90
C PRO A 98 19.65 -1.73 6.00
N GLU A 99 20.80 -1.75 6.66
CA GLU A 99 21.64 -2.94 6.83
C GLU A 99 20.86 -4.13 7.44
N GLN A 100 19.97 -3.84 8.39
CA GLN A 100 19.12 -4.86 9.00
C GLN A 100 18.18 -5.52 7.98
N ASN A 101 17.70 -4.77 6.99
CA ASN A 101 16.88 -5.31 5.92
C ASN A 101 17.75 -6.09 4.94
N MET A 102 18.94 -5.58 4.57
CA MET A 102 19.90 -6.31 3.72
C MET A 102 20.26 -7.67 4.30
N LYS A 103 20.61 -7.74 5.59
CA LYS A 103 20.88 -9.01 6.30
C LYS A 103 19.70 -9.98 6.25
N PHE A 104 18.47 -9.46 6.31
CA PHE A 104 17.28 -10.29 6.15
C PHE A 104 17.16 -10.84 4.72
N LEU A 105 17.47 -10.05 3.69
CA LEU A 105 17.45 -10.54 2.30
C LEU A 105 18.49 -11.63 2.08
N GLU A 106 19.72 -11.39 2.52
CA GLU A 106 20.84 -12.34 2.42
C GLU A 106 20.52 -13.67 3.13
N ALA A 107 20.02 -13.61 4.36
CA ALA A 107 19.70 -14.80 5.14
C ALA A 107 18.55 -15.64 4.56
N ASN A 108 17.78 -15.11 3.60
CA ASN A 108 16.65 -15.79 2.97
C ASN A 108 16.81 -15.93 1.45
N ASP A 109 18.02 -15.71 0.92
CA ASP A 109 18.34 -15.80 -0.52
C ASP A 109 17.42 -14.96 -1.41
N ILE A 110 17.08 -13.75 -0.94
CA ILE A 110 16.19 -12.83 -1.64
C ILE A 110 17.00 -11.88 -2.50
N LYS A 111 16.82 -11.95 -3.82
CA LYS A 111 17.46 -11.02 -4.75
C LYS A 111 16.92 -9.60 -4.57
N PHE A 112 17.83 -8.63 -4.47
CA PHE A 112 17.47 -7.22 -4.28
C PHE A 112 17.62 -6.41 -5.56
N PHE A 113 16.58 -5.66 -5.91
CA PHE A 113 16.57 -4.72 -7.01
C PHE A 113 16.24 -3.31 -6.50
N GLN A 114 17.08 -2.33 -6.84
CA GLN A 114 16.86 -0.95 -6.44
C GLN A 114 16.82 -0.02 -7.66
N PHE A 115 15.66 0.61 -7.86
CA PHE A 115 15.45 1.64 -8.87
C PHE A 115 15.10 2.96 -8.17
N GLY A 116 16.14 3.62 -7.66
CA GLY A 116 16.00 4.83 -6.86
C GLY A 116 15.29 5.96 -7.60
N ILE A 117 14.11 6.34 -7.12
CA ILE A 117 13.36 7.50 -7.61
C ILE A 117 13.30 8.51 -6.47
N ALA A 118 13.80 9.72 -6.71
CA ALA A 118 13.81 10.78 -5.72
C ALA A 118 12.40 11.03 -5.15
N GLY A 119 12.33 11.22 -3.83
CA GLY A 119 11.08 11.54 -3.16
C GLY A 119 10.56 12.90 -3.63
N ASN A 120 9.39 12.93 -4.25
CA ASN A 120 8.75 14.15 -4.74
C ASN A 120 8.34 15.05 -3.55
N LYS A 121 9.23 15.97 -3.17
CA LYS A 121 8.90 17.26 -2.52
C LYS A 121 8.86 18.27 -3.66
N GLU A 122 7.74 18.94 -3.83
CA GLU A 122 7.40 19.84 -4.96
C GLU A 122 8.51 20.85 -5.34
N PRO A 123 8.56 21.38 -6.59
CA PRO A 123 7.55 21.29 -7.67
C PRO A 123 7.97 20.53 -8.95
N PHE A 124 9.18 19.98 -9.08
CA PHE A 124 9.71 19.58 -10.41
C PHE A 124 10.35 18.19 -10.50
N VAL A 125 10.20 17.32 -9.50
CA VAL A 125 10.80 15.98 -9.59
C VAL A 125 9.88 15.07 -10.41
N GLN A 126 10.21 14.93 -11.69
CA GLN A 126 9.58 13.94 -12.58
C GLN A 126 10.06 12.53 -12.24
N ILE A 127 9.17 11.55 -12.33
CA ILE A 127 9.54 10.14 -12.20
C ILE A 127 10.33 9.75 -13.46
N PRO A 128 11.59 9.31 -13.33
CA PRO A 128 12.40 8.95 -14.48
C PRO A 128 11.83 7.71 -15.17
N GLU A 129 11.47 7.86 -16.44
CA GLU A 129 10.78 6.83 -17.24
C GLU A 129 11.65 5.58 -17.42
N ASP A 130 12.97 5.75 -17.61
CA ASP A 130 13.95 4.67 -17.73
C ASP A 130 13.95 3.74 -16.50
N LYS A 131 13.83 4.30 -15.30
CA LYS A 131 13.75 3.52 -14.06
C LYS A 131 12.46 2.73 -13.96
N ILE A 132 11.34 3.30 -14.40
CA ILE A 132 10.06 2.60 -14.45
C ILE A 132 10.10 1.47 -15.48
N CYS A 133 10.66 1.71 -16.67
CA CYS A 133 10.85 0.68 -17.69
C CYS A 133 11.71 -0.48 -17.19
N ALA A 134 12.86 -0.20 -16.58
CA ALA A 134 13.74 -1.22 -16.03
C ALA A 134 13.09 -2.00 -14.87
N ALA A 135 12.35 -1.31 -13.99
CA ALA A 135 11.61 -1.95 -12.92
C ALA A 135 10.49 -2.87 -13.45
N LEU A 136 9.74 -2.42 -14.47
CA LEU A 136 8.71 -3.24 -15.13
C LEU A 136 9.33 -4.46 -15.80
N ALA A 137 10.50 -4.34 -16.43
CA ALA A 137 11.19 -5.47 -17.03
C ALA A 137 11.56 -6.53 -15.99
N VAL A 138 12.01 -6.12 -14.80
CA VAL A 138 12.26 -7.05 -13.68
C VAL A 138 10.97 -7.72 -13.20
N ILE A 139 9.87 -6.97 -13.09
CA ILE A 139 8.56 -7.49 -12.67
C ILE A 139 8.02 -8.49 -13.70
N LEU A 140 8.23 -8.25 -14.99
CA LEU A 140 7.78 -9.11 -16.08
C LEU A 140 8.67 -10.35 -16.28
N ASP A 141 9.75 -10.52 -15.54
CA ASP A 141 10.56 -11.73 -15.61
C ASP A 141 10.16 -12.70 -14.49
N GLN A 142 9.46 -13.78 -14.85
CA GLN A 142 8.90 -14.76 -13.93
C GLN A 142 9.96 -15.48 -13.08
N ARG A 143 11.24 -15.43 -13.48
CA ARG A 143 12.33 -16.01 -12.68
C ARG A 143 12.51 -15.27 -11.35
N ASN A 144 12.10 -14.00 -11.30
CA ASN A 144 12.14 -13.18 -10.08
C ASN A 144 10.94 -13.43 -9.15
N HIS A 145 9.96 -14.23 -9.56
CA HIS A 145 8.71 -14.44 -8.80
C HIS A 145 8.85 -15.56 -7.75
N PRO A 146 8.32 -15.39 -6.53
CA PRO A 146 7.48 -14.27 -6.09
C PRO A 146 8.26 -13.00 -5.72
N ILE A 147 7.73 -11.83 -6.13
CA ILE A 147 8.39 -10.52 -5.99
C ILE A 147 7.54 -9.56 -5.15
N LEU A 148 8.20 -8.84 -4.22
CA LEU A 148 7.58 -7.74 -3.48
C LEU A 148 8.10 -6.39 -3.96
N ILE A 149 7.19 -5.51 -4.36
CA ILE A 149 7.48 -4.14 -4.79
C ILE A 149 7.15 -3.19 -3.63
N HIS A 150 8.08 -2.32 -3.26
CA HIS A 150 7.79 -1.33 -2.24
C HIS A 150 8.49 0.02 -2.47
N CYS A 151 8.00 1.02 -1.74
CA CYS A 151 8.74 2.25 -1.50
C CYS A 151 8.58 2.61 -0.01
N ASN A 152 8.66 3.89 0.37
CA ASN A 152 8.50 4.27 1.79
C ASN A 152 7.11 3.90 2.34
N LYS A 153 6.04 4.31 1.64
CA LYS A 153 4.64 4.10 2.07
C LYS A 153 3.84 3.21 1.13
N GLY A 154 4.44 2.74 0.03
CA GLY A 154 3.74 1.94 -0.97
C GLY A 154 2.64 2.71 -1.71
N LYS A 155 2.74 4.05 -1.76
CA LYS A 155 1.69 4.95 -2.30
C LYS A 155 2.07 5.48 -3.68
N HIS A 156 2.91 6.52 -3.74
CA HIS A 156 3.24 7.27 -4.95
C HIS A 156 4.08 6.48 -5.95
N ARG A 157 5.39 6.31 -5.69
CA ARG A 157 6.32 5.59 -6.59
C ARG A 157 5.83 4.18 -6.93
N THR A 158 5.42 3.42 -5.91
CA THR A 158 4.84 2.08 -6.09
C THR A 158 3.54 2.15 -6.89
N GLY A 159 2.66 3.12 -6.62
CA GLY A 159 1.41 3.31 -7.34
C GLY A 159 1.63 3.67 -8.82
N CYS A 160 2.61 4.51 -9.15
CA CYS A 160 2.97 4.83 -10.53
C CYS A 160 3.47 3.58 -11.26
N LEU A 161 4.40 2.83 -10.65
CA LEU A 161 4.92 1.60 -11.24
C LEU A 161 3.81 0.56 -11.47
N ILE A 162 2.95 0.32 -10.47
CA ILE A 162 1.81 -0.58 -10.63
C ILE A 162 0.81 -0.05 -11.66
N GLY A 163 0.54 1.26 -11.71
CA GLY A 163 -0.33 1.84 -12.72
C GLY A 163 0.19 1.62 -14.15
N CYS A 164 1.50 1.73 -14.35
CA CYS A 164 2.14 1.40 -15.63
C CYS A 164 2.08 -0.10 -15.94
N LEU A 165 2.21 -0.96 -14.92
CA LEU A 165 1.96 -2.40 -15.07
C LEU A 165 0.52 -2.68 -15.51
N ARG A 166 -0.47 -1.99 -14.94
CA ARG A 166 -1.87 -2.12 -15.36
C ARG A 166 -2.11 -1.64 -16.80
N LYS A 167 -1.40 -0.61 -17.26
CA LYS A 167 -1.41 -0.21 -18.69
C LYS A 167 -0.90 -1.33 -19.59
N LEU A 168 0.20 -1.99 -19.21
CA LEU A 168 0.69 -3.18 -19.93
C LEU A 168 -0.33 -4.32 -19.93
N GLN A 169 -1.12 -4.44 -18.86
CA GLN A 169 -2.24 -5.38 -18.75
C GLN A 169 -3.52 -4.88 -19.45
N ARG A 170 -3.44 -3.81 -20.24
CA ARG A 170 -4.56 -3.21 -21.01
C ARG A 170 -5.79 -2.83 -20.15
N TRP A 171 -5.59 -2.47 -18.90
CA TRP A 171 -6.66 -1.91 -18.06
C TRP A 171 -7.09 -0.53 -18.57
N THR A 172 -8.35 -0.16 -18.33
CA THR A 172 -8.82 1.20 -18.62
C THR A 172 -8.21 2.20 -17.64
N HIS A 173 -7.96 3.43 -18.09
CA HIS A 173 -7.43 4.49 -17.21
C HIS A 173 -8.29 4.71 -15.96
N THR A 174 -9.62 4.62 -16.09
CA THR A 174 -10.55 4.70 -14.95
C THR A 174 -10.22 3.68 -13.86
N SER A 175 -10.09 2.40 -14.23
CA SER A 175 -9.77 1.34 -13.27
C SER A 175 -8.36 1.49 -12.68
N ILE A 176 -7.40 1.93 -13.50
CA ILE A 176 -6.02 2.18 -13.05
C ILE A 176 -5.99 3.29 -12.00
N PHE A 177 -6.68 4.40 -12.26
CA PHE A 177 -6.68 5.54 -11.35
C PHE A 177 -7.48 5.26 -10.07
N GLU A 178 -8.55 4.48 -10.14
CA GLU A 178 -9.25 3.98 -8.95
C GLU A 178 -8.33 3.13 -8.06
N GLU A 179 -7.60 2.16 -8.64
CA GLU A 179 -6.62 1.37 -7.88
C GLU A 179 -5.54 2.25 -7.27
N TYR A 180 -4.97 3.18 -8.05
CA TYR A 180 -3.98 4.12 -7.55
C TYR A 180 -4.51 4.95 -6.36
N ARG A 181 -5.72 5.54 -6.48
CA ARG A 181 -6.33 6.36 -5.43
C ARG A 181 -6.60 5.56 -4.17
N ARG A 182 -7.09 4.31 -4.31
CA ARG A 182 -7.32 3.41 -3.18
C ARG A 182 -6.07 3.21 -2.33
N PHE A 183 -4.91 3.00 -2.96
CA PHE A 183 -3.65 2.76 -2.24
C PHE A 183 -2.88 4.03 -1.86
N SER A 184 -3.16 5.17 -2.50
CA SER A 184 -2.50 6.45 -2.21
C SER A 184 -3.26 7.35 -1.25
N HIS A 185 -4.55 7.06 -0.98
CA HIS A 185 -5.37 7.78 -0.01
C HIS A 185 -4.69 7.91 1.37
N PRO A 186 -4.78 9.05 2.07
CA PRO A 186 -5.45 10.30 1.67
C PRO A 186 -4.56 11.25 0.85
N LYS A 187 -3.39 10.79 0.39
CA LYS A 187 -2.36 11.63 -0.23
C LYS A 187 -2.22 11.36 -1.74
N SER A 188 -3.32 11.09 -2.43
CA SER A 188 -3.32 10.86 -3.88
C SER A 188 -2.81 12.10 -4.62
N ARG A 189 -2.03 11.93 -5.68
CA ARG A 189 -1.44 13.03 -6.46
C ARG A 189 -1.93 12.97 -7.91
N SER A 190 -2.30 14.12 -8.46
CA SER A 190 -2.69 14.21 -9.88
C SER A 190 -1.49 13.98 -10.80
N MET A 191 -0.30 14.44 -10.42
CA MET A 191 0.94 14.24 -11.19
C MET A 191 1.29 12.76 -11.38
N ASP A 192 1.03 11.92 -10.38
CA ASP A 192 1.26 10.48 -10.48
C ASP A 192 0.30 9.84 -11.51
N GLN A 193 -0.96 10.28 -11.54
CA GLN A 193 -1.97 9.81 -12.51
C GLN A 193 -1.65 10.29 -13.93
N GLN A 194 -1.23 11.55 -14.09
CA GLN A 194 -0.77 12.10 -15.36
C GLN A 194 0.46 11.35 -15.88
N PHE A 195 1.42 11.02 -15.01
CA PHE A 195 2.56 10.20 -15.39
C PHE A 195 2.11 8.83 -15.93
N ILE A 196 1.21 8.15 -15.20
CA ILE A 196 0.66 6.87 -15.65
C ILE A 196 0.00 7.04 -17.02
N GLU A 197 -0.83 8.07 -17.21
CA GLU A 197 -1.53 8.35 -18.47
C GLU A 197 -0.57 8.48 -19.66
N LEU A 198 0.49 9.27 -19.50
CA LEU A 198 1.43 9.62 -20.57
C LEU A 198 2.54 8.58 -20.80
N PHE A 199 2.78 7.66 -19.86
CA PHE A 199 3.85 6.66 -19.94
C PHE A 199 3.78 5.79 -21.22
N ASP A 200 4.88 5.71 -21.98
CA ASP A 200 4.95 4.90 -23.19
C ASP A 200 5.36 3.46 -22.87
N VAL A 201 4.35 2.58 -22.83
CA VAL A 201 4.55 1.15 -22.54
C VAL A 201 5.39 0.42 -23.59
N SER A 202 5.55 0.96 -24.79
CA SER A 202 6.32 0.32 -25.86
C SER A 202 7.81 0.20 -25.51
N GLN A 203 8.34 1.12 -24.69
CA GLN A 203 9.74 1.12 -24.26
C GLN A 203 10.06 -0.07 -23.36
N VAL A 204 9.09 -0.57 -22.59
CA VAL A 204 9.28 -1.70 -21.68
C VAL A 204 9.61 -2.97 -22.46
N TRP A 205 8.90 -3.20 -23.57
CA TRP A 205 9.06 -4.42 -24.38
C TRP A 205 10.44 -4.56 -25.03
N LYS A 206 11.20 -3.46 -25.11
CA LYS A 206 12.59 -3.48 -25.60
C LYS A 206 13.56 -4.11 -24.58
N LEU A 207 13.19 -4.14 -23.29
CA LEU A 207 14.02 -4.64 -22.19
C LEU A 207 13.62 -6.04 -21.73
N VAL A 208 12.43 -6.52 -22.12
CA VAL A 208 11.84 -7.76 -21.61
C VAL A 208 12.28 -8.96 -22.46
N ASP A 209 12.81 -10.00 -21.81
CA ASP A 209 13.00 -11.31 -22.45
C ASP A 209 11.65 -12.05 -22.55
N LYS A 210 11.09 -12.08 -23.75
CA LYS A 210 9.78 -12.66 -24.06
C LYS A 210 9.61 -14.11 -23.60
N ARG A 211 10.70 -14.88 -23.47
CA ARG A 211 10.67 -16.29 -23.05
C ARG A 211 10.31 -16.47 -21.57
N HIS A 212 10.48 -15.43 -20.77
CA HIS A 212 10.31 -15.46 -19.32
C HIS A 212 9.17 -14.57 -18.83
N VAL A 213 8.31 -14.11 -19.74
CA VAL A 213 7.14 -13.30 -19.41
C VAL A 213 6.08 -14.17 -18.70
N PRO A 214 5.46 -13.69 -17.61
CA PRO A 214 4.44 -14.46 -16.92
C PRO A 214 3.20 -14.67 -17.80
N ASN A 215 2.58 -15.83 -17.67
CA ASN A 215 1.33 -16.15 -18.37
C ASN A 215 0.13 -15.49 -17.68
N TRP A 216 0.01 -14.16 -17.79
CA TRP A 216 -1.17 -13.42 -17.37
C TRP A 216 -2.08 -13.18 -18.58
N GLU A 217 -3.35 -13.59 -18.48
CA GLU A 217 -4.34 -13.51 -19.57
C GLU A 217 -4.50 -12.09 -20.13
N VAL A 218 -4.35 -11.08 -19.28
CA VAL A 218 -4.55 -9.67 -19.59
C VAL A 218 -3.31 -8.98 -20.13
N LEU A 219 -2.15 -9.64 -20.19
CA LEU A 219 -0.92 -8.98 -20.62
C LEU A 219 -1.01 -8.66 -22.12
N GLY A 220 -0.98 -7.38 -22.44
CA GLY A 220 -1.06 -6.89 -23.80
C GLY A 220 0.23 -7.17 -24.55
N TYR A 221 0.34 -8.33 -25.19
CA TYR A 221 1.48 -8.60 -26.06
C TYR A 221 1.58 -7.53 -27.17
N PRO A 222 2.79 -7.08 -27.50
CA PRO A 222 3.04 -6.15 -28.59
C PRO A 222 3.06 -6.96 -29.90
N TRP A 223 1.89 -7.15 -30.50
CA TRP A 223 1.78 -7.42 -31.93
C TRP A 223 1.42 -6.13 -32.64
#